data_AF-A0A351Y5L1-F1
#
_entry.id   AF-A0A351Y5L1-F1
#
_cell.length_a   1.000
_cell.length_b   1.000
_cell.length_c   1.000
_cell.angle_alpha   90.00
_cell.angle_beta   90.00
_cell.angle_gamma   90.00
#
_symmetry.space_group_name_H-M   'P 1'
#
loop_
_entity.id
_entity.type
_entity.pdbx_description
1 polymer ?
#
loop_
_entity_poly.entity_id
_entity_poly.type
_entity_poly.pdbx_seq_one_letter_code
_entity_poly.pdbx_strand_id
1 'polypeptide(L)'
;MVVKSLNDFAVGSRRHLNLPGIHYNLPGITARDKENVLFAIKNNFDYVALSFTRKSDDVRELRNFLNTNGGEHIKIISKIENQEGVDNIDDIIDASDMIMVARGDLGTELPVETIPGHQMHIVKECKIKNTPVIVATQMLETMITNPIPTRAEVSDIFYAVREGAEYIMLS
;
A
#
# COMPACT_ATOMS: atom_id res chain seq x y z
N MET A 1 12.60 -10.92 -24.67
CA MET A 1 13.41 -9.80 -24.15
C MET A 1 14.76 -10.37 -23.75
N VAL A 2 15.86 -9.73 -24.15
CA VAL A 2 17.21 -10.08 -23.70
C VAL A 2 17.63 -9.00 -22.70
N VAL A 3 18.06 -9.40 -21.49
CA VAL A 3 18.48 -8.49 -20.42
C VAL A 3 19.89 -8.82 -19.96
N LYS A 4 20.54 -7.86 -19.28
CA LYS A 4 21.86 -8.02 -18.65
C LYS A 4 21.71 -7.84 -17.14
N SER A 5 22.31 -8.71 -16.34
CA SER A 5 22.35 -8.54 -14.88
C SER A 5 23.18 -7.31 -14.51
N LEU A 6 22.68 -6.55 -13.54
CA LEU A 6 23.40 -5.40 -12.98
C LEU A 6 24.21 -5.76 -11.74
N ASN A 7 23.89 -6.90 -11.10
CA ASN A 7 24.49 -7.38 -9.87
C ASN A 7 24.40 -8.91 -9.78
N ASP A 8 25.22 -9.50 -8.92
CA ASP A 8 25.19 -10.92 -8.63
C ASP A 8 24.09 -11.25 -7.62
N PHE A 9 23.27 -12.27 -7.91
CA PHE A 9 22.21 -12.72 -7.01
C PHE A 9 21.78 -14.17 -7.28
N ALA A 10 21.42 -14.90 -6.22
CA ALA A 10 20.86 -16.25 -6.33
C ALA A 10 19.35 -16.18 -6.60
N VAL A 11 18.94 -16.52 -7.82
CA VAL A 11 17.51 -16.52 -8.19
C VAL A 11 16.85 -17.82 -7.70
N GLY A 12 15.82 -17.67 -6.87
CA GLY A 12 15.00 -18.77 -6.38
C GLY A 12 13.70 -18.96 -7.18
N SER A 13 12.90 -19.96 -6.81
CA SER A 13 11.59 -20.18 -7.42
C SER A 13 10.56 -19.14 -6.95
N ARG A 14 9.63 -18.77 -7.84
CA ARG A 14 8.49 -17.86 -7.58
C ARG A 14 8.89 -16.51 -6.95
N ARG A 15 10.01 -15.94 -7.38
CA ARG A 15 10.41 -14.58 -6.98
C ARG A 15 9.48 -13.55 -7.63
N HIS A 16 9.15 -12.50 -6.86
CA HIS A 16 8.39 -11.37 -7.38
C HIS A 16 9.22 -10.65 -8.46
N LEU A 17 8.54 -10.17 -9.49
CA LEU A 17 9.12 -9.36 -10.54
C LEU A 17 8.53 -7.96 -10.46
N ASN A 18 9.42 -6.98 -10.35
CA ASN A 18 9.09 -5.56 -10.32
C ASN A 18 9.63 -4.93 -11.61
N LEU A 19 8.84 -4.10 -12.27
CA LEU A 19 9.25 -3.35 -13.47
C LEU A 19 9.04 -1.85 -13.22
N PRO A 20 9.99 -1.18 -12.55
CA PRO A 20 9.89 0.24 -12.24
C PRO A 20 9.63 1.09 -13.48
N GLY A 21 8.67 2.01 -13.37
CA GLY A 21 8.33 2.96 -14.44
C GLY A 21 7.52 2.40 -15.60
N ILE A 22 7.01 1.16 -15.51
CA ILE A 22 6.12 0.59 -16.53
C ILE A 22 4.67 0.62 -16.03
N HIS A 23 3.78 1.21 -16.83
CA HIS A 23 2.34 1.14 -16.61
C HIS A 23 1.78 -0.21 -17.06
N TYR A 24 1.15 -0.93 -16.13
CA TYR A 24 0.55 -2.23 -16.42
C TYR A 24 -0.93 -2.07 -16.74
N ASN A 25 -1.37 -2.66 -17.84
CA ASN A 25 -2.80 -2.82 -18.12
C ASN A 25 -3.36 -4.10 -17.48
N LEU A 26 -3.27 -4.17 -16.15
CA LEU A 26 -3.89 -5.23 -15.33
C LEU A 26 -5.20 -4.73 -14.72
N PRO A 27 -6.21 -5.59 -14.53
CA PRO A 27 -7.45 -5.22 -13.83
C PRO A 27 -7.15 -4.76 -12.40
N GLY A 28 -8.03 -3.94 -11.83
CA GLY A 28 -7.85 -3.41 -10.47
C GLY A 28 -7.98 -4.49 -9.40
N ILE A 29 -8.78 -5.54 -9.66
CA ILE A 29 -8.90 -6.73 -8.80
C ILE A 29 -8.86 -8.02 -9.61
N THR A 30 -8.15 -9.03 -9.11
CA THR A 30 -8.05 -10.35 -9.73
C THR A 30 -9.25 -11.25 -9.38
N ALA A 31 -9.37 -12.40 -10.05
CA ALA A 31 -10.38 -13.40 -9.68
C ALA A 31 -10.20 -13.90 -8.23
N ARG A 32 -8.96 -14.05 -7.78
CA ARG A 32 -8.63 -14.45 -6.40
C ARG A 32 -9.01 -13.37 -5.40
N ASP A 33 -8.83 -12.09 -5.75
CA ASP A 33 -9.24 -10.98 -4.88
C ASP A 33 -10.76 -10.96 -4.71
N LYS A 34 -11.52 -11.23 -5.78
CA LYS A 34 -12.98 -11.38 -5.71
C LYS A 34 -13.41 -12.48 -4.75
N GLU A 35 -12.75 -13.64 -4.78
CA GLU A 35 -13.00 -14.73 -3.83
C GLU A 35 -12.71 -14.29 -2.37
N ASN A 36 -11.59 -13.60 -2.13
CA ASN A 36 -11.23 -13.09 -0.80
C ASN A 36 -12.23 -12.04 -0.31
N VAL A 37 -12.72 -11.17 -1.19
CA VAL A 37 -13.73 -10.16 -0.86
C VAL A 37 -15.06 -10.80 -0.50
N LEU A 38 -15.52 -11.82 -1.25
CA LEU A 38 -16.72 -12.58 -0.88
C LEU A 38 -16.57 -13.27 0.48
N PHE A 39 -15.38 -13.78 0.79
CA PHE A 39 -15.07 -14.29 2.11
C PHE A 39 -15.14 -13.19 3.19
N ALA A 40 -14.59 -11.99 2.94
CA ALA A 40 -14.65 -10.87 3.86
C ALA A 40 -16.09 -10.42 4.15
N ILE A 41 -16.94 -10.35 3.11
CA ILE A 41 -18.38 -10.06 3.23
C ILE A 41 -19.07 -11.11 4.09
N LYS A 42 -18.87 -12.40 3.78
CA LYS A 42 -19.49 -13.51 4.52
C LYS A 42 -19.15 -13.50 6.01
N ASN A 43 -17.95 -13.03 6.36
CA ASN A 43 -17.47 -12.98 7.73
C ASN A 43 -17.58 -11.59 8.38
N ASN A 44 -18.28 -10.64 7.74
CA ASN A 44 -18.57 -9.31 8.29
C ASN A 44 -17.30 -8.54 8.71
N PHE A 45 -16.30 -8.50 7.83
CA PHE A 45 -15.09 -7.72 8.04
C PHE A 45 -15.36 -6.22 7.86
N ASP A 46 -14.73 -5.37 8.66
CA ASP A 46 -14.92 -3.92 8.56
C ASP A 46 -14.11 -3.28 7.43
N TYR A 47 -12.94 -3.84 7.11
CA TYR A 47 -11.99 -3.29 6.14
C TYR A 47 -11.47 -4.34 5.17
N VAL A 48 -11.19 -3.91 3.94
CA VAL A 48 -10.35 -4.64 2.97
C VAL A 48 -9.24 -3.71 2.47
N ALA A 49 -8.02 -4.23 2.39
CA ALA A 49 -6.88 -3.48 1.86
C ALA A 49 -6.60 -3.89 0.42
N LEU A 50 -6.79 -2.97 -0.53
CA LEU A 50 -6.53 -3.16 -1.95
C LEU A 50 -5.02 -2.97 -2.19
N SER A 51 -4.35 -4.03 -2.64
CA SER A 51 -2.93 -3.99 -2.97
C SER A 51 -2.71 -3.45 -4.39
N PHE A 52 -1.58 -2.80 -4.59
CA PHE A 52 -1.09 -2.21 -5.84
C PHE A 52 -2.10 -1.26 -6.48
N THR A 53 -2.76 -0.43 -5.66
CA THR A 53 -3.70 0.59 -6.17
C THR A 53 -2.94 1.62 -7.00
N ARG A 54 -3.25 1.70 -8.30
CA ARG A 54 -2.57 2.60 -9.24
C ARG A 54 -3.38 3.83 -9.59
N LYS A 55 -4.71 3.71 -9.54
CA LYS A 55 -5.65 4.74 -9.98
C LYS A 55 -6.98 4.60 -9.27
N SER A 56 -7.77 5.66 -9.28
CA SER A 56 -9.10 5.69 -8.66
C SER A 56 -10.06 4.64 -9.22
N ASP A 57 -9.91 4.25 -10.49
CA ASP A 57 -10.72 3.19 -11.11
C ASP A 57 -10.52 1.81 -10.48
N ASP A 58 -9.31 1.49 -9.99
CA ASP A 58 -9.06 0.23 -9.28
C ASP A 58 -9.91 0.18 -7.99
N VAL A 59 -9.99 1.31 -7.28
CA VAL A 59 -10.80 1.46 -6.06
C VAL A 59 -12.29 1.39 -6.37
N ARG A 60 -12.74 2.05 -7.43
CA ARG A 60 -14.14 2.02 -7.88
C ARG A 60 -14.54 0.61 -8.33
N GLU A 61 -13.66 -0.14 -8.98
CA GLU A 61 -13.90 -1.54 -9.35
C GLU A 61 -14.20 -2.38 -8.11
N LEU A 62 -13.35 -2.28 -7.07
CA LEU A 62 -13.57 -2.97 -5.79
C LEU A 62 -14.85 -2.50 -5.09
N ARG A 63 -15.10 -1.18 -5.04
CA ARG A 63 -16.31 -0.62 -4.43
C ARG A 63 -17.58 -1.14 -5.12
N ASN A 64 -17.61 -1.18 -6.45
CA ASN A 64 -18.73 -1.72 -7.21
C ASN A 64 -18.93 -3.22 -6.93
N PHE A 65 -17.83 -3.97 -6.83
CA PHE A 65 -17.89 -5.40 -6.49
C PHE A 65 -18.44 -5.62 -5.07
N LEU A 66 -17.99 -4.85 -4.08
CA LEU A 66 -18.54 -4.88 -2.71
C LEU A 66 -20.04 -4.57 -2.71
N ASN A 67 -20.45 -3.48 -3.34
CA ASN A 67 -21.86 -3.05 -3.35
C ASN A 67 -22.78 -4.08 -4.03
N THR A 68 -22.32 -4.72 -5.11
CA THR A 68 -23.14 -5.72 -5.83
C THR A 68 -23.30 -7.03 -5.04
N ASN A 69 -22.47 -7.25 -4.02
CA ASN A 69 -22.44 -8.48 -3.22
C ASN A 69 -22.83 -8.28 -1.75
N GLY A 70 -23.39 -7.13 -1.36
CA GLY A 70 -23.86 -6.85 0.00
C GLY A 70 -22.75 -6.43 1.00
N GLY A 71 -21.63 -5.91 0.47
CA GLY A 71 -20.46 -5.45 1.23
C GLY A 71 -20.36 -3.93 1.37
N GLU A 72 -21.45 -3.17 1.24
CA GLU A 72 -21.45 -1.70 1.21
C GLU A 72 -20.82 -1.07 2.46
N HIS A 73 -20.97 -1.75 3.61
CA HIS A 73 -20.43 -1.33 4.89
C HIS A 73 -18.90 -1.43 4.97
N ILE A 74 -18.29 -2.31 4.18
CA ILE A 74 -16.86 -2.58 4.21
C ILE A 74 -16.10 -1.37 3.65
N LYS A 75 -15.08 -0.94 4.38
CA LYS A 75 -14.20 0.18 4.05
C LYS A 75 -13.00 -0.27 3.23
N ILE A 76 -12.60 0.52 2.25
CA ILE A 76 -11.46 0.23 1.37
C ILE A 76 -10.24 1.03 1.82
N ILE A 77 -9.17 0.31 2.12
CA ILE A 77 -7.83 0.87 2.35
C ILE A 77 -7.02 0.69 1.06
N SER A 78 -6.67 1.77 0.38
CA SER A 78 -5.82 1.69 -0.83
C SER A 78 -4.35 1.70 -0.45
N LYS A 79 -3.61 0.65 -0.82
CA LYS A 79 -2.18 0.52 -0.57
C LYS A 79 -1.39 1.16 -1.71
N ILE A 80 -0.58 2.16 -1.38
CA ILE A 80 0.29 2.87 -2.32
C ILE A 80 1.65 2.17 -2.30
N GLU A 81 1.95 1.49 -3.40
CA GLU A 81 3.05 0.51 -3.49
C GLU A 81 3.97 0.74 -4.70
N ASN A 82 3.61 1.64 -5.62
CA ASN A 82 4.39 1.91 -6.83
C ASN A 82 4.31 3.37 -7.27
N GLN A 83 5.10 3.73 -8.29
CA GLN A 83 5.15 5.09 -8.85
C GLN A 83 3.78 5.57 -9.34
N GLU A 84 3.01 4.73 -10.05
CA GLU A 84 1.72 5.15 -10.61
C GLU A 84 0.70 5.50 -9.52
N GLY A 85 0.68 4.75 -8.41
CA GLY A 85 -0.14 5.08 -7.25
C GLY A 85 0.28 6.36 -6.54
N VAL A 86 1.59 6.67 -6.53
CA VAL A 86 2.10 7.96 -6.03
C VAL A 86 1.68 9.11 -6.95
N ASP A 87 1.78 8.93 -8.27
CA ASP A 87 1.46 9.97 -9.25
C ASP A 87 -0.04 10.30 -9.27
N ASN A 88 -0.89 9.30 -9.03
CA ASN A 88 -2.35 9.43 -9.02
C ASN A 88 -2.94 9.58 -7.59
N ILE A 89 -2.11 9.93 -6.61
CA ILE A 89 -2.50 9.86 -5.20
C ILE A 89 -3.77 10.67 -4.89
N ASP A 90 -3.91 11.86 -5.48
CA ASP A 90 -5.05 12.74 -5.23
C ASP A 90 -6.38 12.07 -5.58
N ASP A 91 -6.47 11.47 -6.77
CA ASP A 91 -7.68 10.79 -7.23
C ASP A 91 -7.95 9.51 -6.45
N ILE A 92 -6.89 8.80 -6.03
CA ILE A 92 -7.01 7.59 -5.21
C ILE A 92 -7.55 7.95 -3.82
N ILE A 93 -7.09 9.04 -3.21
CA ILE A 93 -7.59 9.53 -1.92
C ILE A 93 -9.10 9.79 -2.02
N ASP A 94 -9.55 10.48 -3.08
CA ASP A 94 -10.96 10.83 -3.25
C ASP A 94 -11.87 9.60 -3.44
N ALA A 95 -11.31 8.49 -3.92
CA ALA A 95 -12.05 7.24 -4.13
C ALA A 95 -11.99 6.27 -2.95
N SER A 96 -11.09 6.48 -1.99
CA SER A 96 -10.79 5.52 -0.91
C SER A 96 -11.38 5.95 0.43
N ASP A 97 -11.65 4.97 1.31
CA ASP A 97 -12.02 5.28 2.70
C ASP A 97 -10.76 5.58 3.56
N MET A 98 -9.63 4.96 3.23
CA MET A 98 -8.33 5.16 3.88
C MET A 98 -7.17 4.90 2.90
N ILE A 99 -6.00 5.44 3.21
CA ILE A 99 -4.76 5.20 2.48
C ILE A 99 -3.76 4.42 3.35
N MET A 100 -2.94 3.57 2.73
CA MET A 100 -1.78 2.95 3.36
C MET A 100 -0.51 3.25 2.55
N VAL A 101 0.48 3.84 3.20
CA VAL A 101 1.83 4.03 2.65
C VAL A 101 2.64 2.76 2.91
N ALA A 102 2.81 1.92 1.89
CA ALA A 102 3.53 0.65 1.98
C ALA A 102 5.00 0.82 1.56
N ARG A 103 5.83 1.25 2.53
CA ARG A 103 7.21 1.71 2.31
C ARG A 103 8.14 0.63 1.78
N GLY A 104 7.93 -0.62 2.19
CA GLY A 104 8.68 -1.79 1.72
C GLY A 104 8.51 -1.98 0.22
N ASP A 105 7.27 -2.05 -0.27
CA ASP A 105 6.97 -2.19 -1.69
C ASP A 105 7.40 -0.95 -2.49
N LEU A 106 7.12 0.26 -1.98
CA LEU A 106 7.59 1.50 -2.61
C LEU A 106 9.12 1.52 -2.74
N GLY A 107 9.87 1.07 -1.74
CA GLY A 107 11.33 0.98 -1.80
C GLY A 107 11.87 -0.04 -2.80
N THR A 108 11.02 -0.93 -3.34
CA THR A 108 11.38 -1.82 -4.45
C THR A 108 11.08 -1.21 -5.82
N GLU A 109 10.14 -0.27 -5.89
CA GLU A 109 9.69 0.39 -7.14
C GLU A 109 10.34 1.76 -7.38
N LEU A 110 10.76 2.44 -6.31
CA LEU A 110 11.28 3.81 -6.32
C LEU A 110 12.69 3.88 -5.70
N PRO A 111 13.50 4.89 -6.04
CA PRO A 111 14.74 5.14 -5.32
C PRO A 111 14.47 5.33 -3.82
N VAL A 112 15.17 4.58 -2.98
CA VAL A 112 14.90 4.51 -1.54
C VAL A 112 15.00 5.87 -0.83
N GLU A 113 15.83 6.76 -1.34
CA GLU A 113 16.01 8.12 -0.83
C GLU A 113 14.82 9.04 -1.07
N THR A 114 13.91 8.72 -2.01
CA THR A 114 12.71 9.53 -2.27
C THR A 114 11.52 9.13 -1.41
N ILE A 115 11.54 7.93 -0.83
CA ILE A 115 10.43 7.37 -0.03
C ILE A 115 9.97 8.30 1.10
N PRO A 116 10.86 8.90 1.91
CA PRO A 116 10.43 9.84 2.96
C PRO A 116 9.66 11.05 2.40
N GLY A 117 10.08 11.55 1.23
CA GLY A 117 9.40 12.66 0.55
C GLY A 117 7.99 12.28 0.08
N HIS A 118 7.84 11.09 -0.52
CA HIS A 118 6.54 10.59 -0.94
C HIS A 118 5.61 10.31 0.24
N GLN A 119 6.10 9.70 1.32
CA GLN A 119 5.32 9.51 2.54
C GLN A 119 4.78 10.84 3.07
N MET A 120 5.66 11.83 3.26
CA MET A 120 5.28 13.15 3.77
C MET A 120 4.22 13.82 2.88
N HIS A 121 4.36 13.71 1.57
CA HIS A 121 3.38 14.23 0.62
C HIS A 121 2.03 13.50 0.75
N ILE A 122 2.02 12.17 0.71
CA ILE A 122 0.80 11.37 0.81
C ILE A 122 0.06 11.65 2.12
N VAL A 123 0.77 11.66 3.25
CA VAL A 123 0.19 11.95 4.57
C VAL A 123 -0.42 13.36 4.61
N LYS A 124 0.26 14.34 4.02
CA LYS A 124 -0.23 15.71 3.93
C LYS A 124 -1.53 15.81 3.11
N GLU A 125 -1.57 15.19 1.93
CA GLU A 125 -2.77 15.24 1.07
C GLU A 125 -3.95 14.50 1.71
N CYS A 126 -3.69 13.35 2.33
CA CYS A 126 -4.69 12.62 3.12
C CYS A 126 -5.30 13.51 4.21
N LYS A 127 -4.47 14.25 4.94
CA LYS A 127 -4.90 15.19 5.97
C LYS A 127 -5.71 16.36 5.42
N ILE A 128 -5.33 16.92 4.27
CA ILE A 128 -6.08 18.00 3.60
C ILE A 128 -7.47 17.51 3.20
N LYS A 129 -7.57 16.27 2.72
CA LYS A 129 -8.82 15.65 2.24
C LYS A 129 -9.63 14.97 3.35
N ASN A 130 -9.14 14.95 4.60
CA ASN A 130 -9.74 14.26 5.74
C ASN A 130 -9.89 12.74 5.54
N THR A 131 -8.96 12.13 4.80
CA THR A 131 -8.89 10.68 4.61
C THR A 131 -7.82 10.13 5.54
N PRO A 132 -8.14 9.20 6.46
CA PRO A 132 -7.13 8.65 7.37
C PRO A 132 -6.04 7.88 6.62
N VAL A 133 -4.81 7.98 7.12
CA VAL A 133 -3.64 7.32 6.53
C VAL A 133 -2.92 6.41 7.52
N ILE A 134 -2.49 5.26 7.01
CA ILE A 134 -1.70 4.25 7.69
C ILE A 134 -0.27 4.32 7.15
N VAL A 135 0.72 4.47 8.01
CA VAL A 135 2.12 4.23 7.63
C VAL A 135 2.49 2.80 8.01
N ALA A 136 2.96 2.04 7.01
CA ALA A 136 3.09 0.58 7.10
C ALA A 136 4.47 0.09 6.66
N THR A 137 4.76 -1.17 7.04
CA THR A 137 5.98 -1.95 6.77
C THR A 137 7.24 -1.38 7.42
N GLN A 138 8.17 -2.25 7.81
CA GLN A 138 9.46 -1.87 8.42
C GLN A 138 9.36 -0.95 9.66
N MET A 139 8.22 -0.95 10.39
CA MET A 139 8.04 -0.08 11.57
C MET A 139 8.86 -0.58 12.78
N LEU A 140 8.77 -1.88 13.08
CA LEU A 140 9.45 -2.54 14.22
C LEU A 140 10.04 -3.89 13.77
N GLU A 141 10.60 -3.95 12.57
CA GLU A 141 11.07 -5.19 11.93
C GLU A 141 12.04 -5.99 12.80
N THR A 142 12.97 -5.32 13.48
CA THR A 142 13.95 -6.00 14.34
C THR A 142 13.32 -6.65 15.55
N MET A 143 12.12 -6.22 15.95
CA MET A 143 11.39 -6.80 17.08
C MET A 143 10.81 -8.18 16.79
N ILE A 144 10.84 -8.66 15.54
CA ILE A 144 10.54 -10.05 15.21
C ILE A 144 11.49 -11.00 15.94
N THR A 145 12.76 -10.62 16.10
CA THR A 145 13.80 -11.44 16.73
C THR A 145 14.35 -10.84 18.02
N ASN A 146 14.06 -9.58 18.32
CA ASN A 146 14.57 -8.87 19.50
C ASN A 146 13.43 -8.35 20.38
N PRO A 147 13.58 -8.31 21.71
CA PRO A 147 12.54 -7.81 22.60
C PRO A 147 12.41 -6.28 22.63
N ILE A 148 13.36 -5.54 22.06
CA ILE A 148 13.45 -4.07 22.12
C ILE A 148 13.79 -3.55 20.72
N PRO A 149 13.13 -2.47 20.24
CA PRO A 149 13.43 -1.90 18.93
C PRO A 149 14.73 -1.10 18.93
N THR A 150 15.24 -0.87 17.73
CA THR A 150 16.37 0.03 17.51
C THR A 150 15.95 1.50 17.69
N ARG A 151 16.94 2.37 17.93
CA ARG A 151 16.70 3.83 17.97
C ARG A 151 16.19 4.36 16.62
N ALA A 152 16.58 3.73 15.52
CA ALA A 152 16.15 4.10 14.17
C ALA A 152 14.65 3.85 13.99
N GLU A 153 14.15 2.66 14.37
CA GLU A 153 12.72 2.31 14.30
C GLU A 153 11.86 3.20 15.21
N VAL A 154 12.33 3.48 16.44
CA VAL A 154 11.62 4.40 17.34
C VAL A 154 11.54 5.82 16.73
N SER A 155 12.64 6.29 16.15
CA SER A 155 12.68 7.60 15.49
C SER A 155 11.76 7.63 14.27
N ASP A 156 11.75 6.58 13.47
CA ASP A 156 10.91 6.45 12.28
C ASP A 156 9.42 6.53 12.62
N ILE A 157 8.96 5.77 13.63
CA ILE A 157 7.59 5.86 14.15
C ILE A 157 7.28 7.26 14.66
N PHE A 158 8.20 7.88 15.41
CA PHE A 158 8.00 9.23 15.94
C PHE A 158 7.77 10.24 14.80
N TYR A 159 8.54 10.16 13.72
CA TYR A 159 8.37 11.06 12.57
C TYR A 159 7.09 10.78 11.78
N ALA A 160 6.73 9.52 11.55
CA ALA A 160 5.46 9.16 10.90
C ALA A 160 4.24 9.73 11.66
N VAL A 161 4.23 9.60 13.00
CA VAL A 161 3.19 10.19 13.85
C VAL A 161 3.23 11.71 13.81
N ARG A 162 4.43 12.31 13.84
CA ARG A 162 4.60 13.78 13.80
C ARG A 162 4.13 14.38 12.47
N GLU A 163 4.29 13.67 11.37
CA GLU A 163 3.79 14.06 10.04
C GLU A 163 2.26 14.08 9.99
N GLY A 164 1.62 13.27 10.85
CA GLY A 164 0.17 13.24 11.01
C GLY A 164 -0.47 11.92 10.60
N ALA A 165 0.29 10.83 10.50
CA ALA A 165 -0.31 9.51 10.30
C ALA A 165 -1.24 9.15 11.46
N GLU A 166 -2.50 8.82 11.16
CA GLU A 166 -3.48 8.40 12.16
C GLU A 166 -3.20 6.99 12.69
N TYR A 167 -2.60 6.14 11.85
CA TYR A 167 -2.31 4.75 12.20
C TYR A 167 -0.90 4.34 11.79
N ILE A 168 -0.35 3.42 12.57
CA ILE A 168 0.89 2.71 12.29
C ILE A 168 0.56 1.21 12.21
N MET A 169 1.15 0.50 11.25
CA MET A 169 0.91 -0.94 11.06
C MET A 169 2.14 -1.79 11.38
N LEU A 170 1.95 -2.85 12.16
CA LEU A 170 2.92 -3.94 12.32
C LEU A 170 2.57 -5.08 11.37
N SER A 171 3.57 -5.81 10.86
CA SER A 171 3.41 -6.82 9.79
C SER A 171 4.09 -8.12 10.16
#